data_AF-A0A3E4UP13-F1
#
_entry.id   AF-A0A3E4UP13-F1
#
_cell.length_a   1.000
_cell.length_b   1.000
_cell.length_c   1.000
_cell.angle_alpha   90.00
_cell.angle_beta   90.00
_cell.angle_gamma   90.00
#
_symmetry.space_group_name_H-M   'P 1'
#
loop_
_entity.id
_entity.type
_entity.pdbx_description
1 polymer ?
#
loop_
_entity_poly.entity_id
_entity_poly.type
_entity_poly.pdbx_seq_one_letter_code
_entity_poly.pdbx_strand_id
1 'polypeptide(L)'
;MNDIQIFNNEEFGAVRTTGTPEQPLFCLADVARVLGLKTSKLVQRLSDDVLSKYPISDSLGREQVTNFINEDGLYDVILDSRKPEAKRFRKWVTSEVLPSIRKHGAYMTQQTIEKALAEPDFLIRLAVNLKEERQKRLLVEQECEHQRTRIVELGSKVDDLQQEVTEMKDKVSYLDIILATKSSVLVTQIAQDYGESSIRFNRRLKEMNIQYQRGKQWILYADYKDCGYVTSETYLIKHKDGTEDVRMNTKWTQKGRRFLYEKLKSVGVIPVIERT
;
A
#
# COMPACT_ATOMS: atom_id res chain seq x y z
N MET A 1 -14.02 4.39 -12.11
CA MET A 1 -14.86 3.32 -12.69
C MET A 1 -15.28 3.82 -14.05
N ASN A 2 -14.84 3.18 -15.14
CA ASN A 2 -15.26 3.58 -16.48
C ASN A 2 -16.62 2.93 -16.75
N ASP A 3 -17.68 3.73 -16.72
CA ASP A 3 -19.02 3.26 -17.06
C ASP A 3 -19.02 2.73 -18.51
N ILE A 4 -19.49 1.50 -18.67
CA ILE A 4 -19.64 0.88 -20.00
C ILE A 4 -20.81 1.58 -20.69
N GLN A 5 -20.54 2.30 -21.77
CA GLN A 5 -21.55 2.94 -22.60
C GLN A 5 -21.90 2.02 -23.78
N ILE A 6 -23.19 1.89 -24.09
CA ILE A 6 -23.63 1.16 -25.28
C ILE A 6 -23.66 2.14 -26.45
N PHE A 7 -22.75 1.96 -27.41
CA PHE A 7 -22.81 2.69 -28.67
C PHE A 7 -23.81 1.99 -29.58
N ASN A 8 -24.90 2.66 -29.93
CA ASN A 8 -25.93 2.12 -30.80
C ASN A 8 -25.85 2.80 -32.17
N ASN A 9 -25.68 2.00 -33.23
CA ASN A 9 -25.65 2.48 -34.61
C ASN A 9 -26.65 1.67 -35.45
N GLU A 10 -27.43 2.34 -36.29
CA GLU A 10 -28.47 1.69 -37.12
C GLU A 10 -27.89 0.66 -38.11
N GLU A 11 -26.64 0.81 -38.55
CA GLU A 11 -25.98 -0.13 -39.46
C GLU A 11 -25.10 -1.17 -38.74
N PHE A 12 -24.59 -0.87 -37.54
CA PHE A 12 -23.63 -1.72 -36.80
C PHE A 12 -24.17 -2.33 -35.49
N GLY A 13 -25.40 -2.00 -35.09
CA GLY A 13 -26.03 -2.50 -33.87
C GLY A 13 -25.42 -1.91 -32.58
N ALA A 14 -25.63 -2.60 -31.46
CA ALA A 14 -25.17 -2.19 -30.14
C ALA A 14 -23.77 -2.76 -29.83
N VAL A 15 -22.78 -1.86 -29.68
CA VAL A 15 -21.40 -2.19 -29.30
C VAL A 15 -21.11 -1.61 -27.92
N ARG A 16 -20.74 -2.47 -26.95
CA ARG A 16 -20.28 -1.99 -25.64
C ARG A 16 -18.93 -1.30 -25.78
N THR A 17 -18.85 -0.07 -25.28
CA THR A 17 -17.68 0.79 -25.31
C THR A 17 -17.31 1.18 -23.89
N THR A 18 -16.02 1.22 -23.58
CA THR A 18 -15.48 1.73 -22.31
C THR A 18 -14.30 2.66 -22.62
N GLY A 19 -13.71 3.29 -21.61
CA GLY A 19 -12.61 4.24 -21.79
C GLY A 19 -13.05 5.70 -21.78
N THR A 20 -12.20 6.58 -22.30
CA THR A 20 -12.49 8.01 -22.44
C THR A 20 -12.97 8.30 -23.87
N PRO A 21 -13.68 9.42 -24.13
CA PRO A 21 -14.06 9.81 -25.49
C PRO A 21 -12.88 9.91 -26.48
N GLU A 22 -11.67 10.09 -25.96
CA GLU A 22 -10.44 10.25 -26.74
C GLU A 22 -9.67 8.95 -26.95
N GLN A 23 -9.86 7.98 -26.06
CA GLN A 23 -9.29 6.63 -26.16
C GLN A 23 -10.41 5.62 -25.95
N PRO A 24 -11.35 5.53 -26.91
CA PRO A 24 -12.46 4.60 -26.80
C PRO A 24 -11.96 3.16 -26.95
N LEU A 25 -12.48 2.29 -26.11
CA LEU A 25 -12.22 0.86 -26.12
C LEU A 25 -13.51 0.13 -26.46
N PHE A 26 -13.48 -0.69 -27.50
CA PHE A 26 -14.64 -1.38 -28.05
C PHE A 26 -14.62 -2.86 -27.66
N CYS A 27 -15.76 -3.41 -27.24
CA CYS A 27 -15.85 -4.82 -26.88
C CYS A 27 -15.66 -5.71 -28.12
N LEU A 28 -14.59 -6.50 -28.15
CA LEU A 28 -14.23 -7.35 -29.28
C LEU A 28 -15.31 -8.39 -29.59
N ALA A 29 -15.98 -8.91 -28.56
CA ALA A 29 -17.03 -9.91 -28.73
C ALA A 29 -18.25 -9.35 -29.48
N ASP A 30 -18.59 -8.07 -29.25
CA ASP A 30 -19.70 -7.43 -29.95
C ASP A 30 -19.30 -7.06 -31.38
N VAL A 31 -18.09 -6.51 -31.58
CA VAL A 31 -17.55 -6.22 -32.92
C VAL A 31 -17.47 -7.50 -33.77
N ALA A 32 -17.01 -8.62 -33.19
CA ALA A 32 -16.95 -9.91 -33.86
C ALA A 32 -18.35 -10.39 -34.27
N ARG A 33 -19.36 -10.24 -33.38
CA ARG A 33 -20.76 -10.60 -33.66
C ARG A 33 -21.33 -9.77 -34.81
N VAL A 34 -21.09 -8.46 -34.79
CA VAL A 34 -21.54 -7.51 -35.82
C VAL A 34 -20.91 -7.84 -37.16
N LEU A 35 -19.62 -8.19 -37.19
CA LEU A 35 -18.91 -8.52 -38.43
C LEU A 35 -19.09 -9.98 -38.88
N GLY A 36 -19.71 -10.83 -38.06
CA GLY A 36 -19.87 -12.27 -38.34
C GLY A 36 -18.55 -13.05 -38.27
N LEU A 37 -17.59 -12.57 -37.49
CA LEU A 37 -16.27 -13.15 -37.29
C LEU A 37 -16.18 -13.90 -35.95
N LYS A 38 -15.26 -14.86 -35.85
CA LYS A 38 -15.00 -15.57 -34.59
C LYS A 38 -13.98 -14.80 -33.76
N THR A 39 -14.35 -14.44 -32.53
CA THR A 39 -13.48 -13.72 -31.57
C THR A 39 -12.12 -14.38 -31.40
N SER A 40 -12.08 -15.73 -31.34
CA SER A 40 -10.82 -16.48 -31.19
C SER A 40 -9.83 -16.26 -32.35
N LYS A 41 -10.32 -16.11 -33.58
CA LYS A 41 -9.46 -15.82 -34.74
C LYS A 41 -8.94 -14.38 -34.73
N LEU A 42 -9.73 -13.44 -34.20
CA LEU A 42 -9.34 -12.04 -34.10
C LEU A 42 -8.25 -11.85 -33.04
N VAL A 43 -8.40 -12.49 -31.88
CA VAL A 43 -7.40 -12.44 -30.79
C VAL A 43 -6.05 -13.00 -31.24
N GLN A 44 -6.02 -14.01 -32.11
CA GLN A 44 -4.77 -14.55 -32.65
C GLN A 44 -4.08 -13.65 -33.69
N ARG A 45 -4.83 -12.72 -34.29
CA ARG A 45 -4.34 -11.84 -35.37
C ARG A 45 -3.91 -10.47 -34.84
N LEU A 46 -4.62 -9.97 -33.84
CA LEU A 46 -4.36 -8.66 -33.23
C LEU A 46 -3.12 -8.73 -32.33
N SER A 47 -2.32 -7.68 -32.36
CA SER A 47 -1.18 -7.52 -31.45
C SER A 47 -1.64 -7.25 -30.02
N ASP A 48 -0.80 -7.63 -29.05
CA ASP A 48 -1.10 -7.43 -27.63
C ASP A 48 -1.26 -5.93 -27.26
N ASP A 49 -0.61 -5.02 -28.00
CA ASP A 49 -0.68 -3.56 -27.78
C ASP A 49 -2.08 -2.97 -28.06
N VAL A 50 -2.85 -3.65 -28.91
CA VAL A 50 -4.19 -3.25 -29.32
C VAL A 50 -5.27 -3.87 -28.42
N LEU A 51 -4.93 -4.93 -27.69
CA LEU A 51 -5.87 -5.77 -26.97
C LEU A 51 -5.80 -5.54 -25.46
N SER A 52 -6.92 -5.14 -24.86
CA SER A 52 -7.04 -4.91 -23.42
C SER A 52 -8.07 -5.84 -22.79
N LYS A 53 -7.83 -6.30 -21.57
CA LYS A 53 -8.76 -7.17 -20.83
C LYS A 53 -9.46 -6.38 -19.74
N TYR A 54 -10.78 -6.31 -19.79
CA TYR A 54 -11.57 -5.66 -18.75
C TYR A 54 -12.61 -6.63 -18.16
N PRO A 55 -12.78 -6.63 -16.82
CA PRO A 55 -13.87 -7.35 -16.20
C PRO A 55 -15.19 -6.63 -16.51
N ILE A 56 -16.16 -7.38 -17.00
CA ILE A 56 -17.54 -6.92 -17.17
C ILE A 56 -18.38 -7.68 -16.15
N SER A 57 -19.19 -6.94 -15.38
CA SER A 57 -20.23 -7.55 -14.54
C SER A 57 -21.45 -7.87 -15.41
N ASP A 58 -21.82 -9.15 -15.49
CA ASP A 58 -23.06 -9.59 -16.12
C ASP A 58 -24.28 -9.06 -15.34
N SER A 59 -25.46 -9.04 -15.99
CA SER A 59 -26.78 -8.80 -15.41
C SER A 59 -27.11 -9.67 -14.18
N LEU A 60 -26.39 -10.79 -14.00
CA LEU A 60 -26.45 -11.69 -12.84
C LEU A 60 -25.33 -11.46 -11.81
N GLY A 61 -24.54 -10.40 -11.91
CA GLY A 61 -23.47 -10.04 -10.97
C GLY A 61 -22.20 -10.90 -11.07
N ARG A 62 -22.00 -11.63 -12.17
CA ARG A 62 -20.79 -12.42 -12.40
C ARG A 62 -19.73 -11.59 -13.12
N GLU A 63 -18.50 -11.58 -12.62
CA GLU A 63 -17.37 -10.96 -13.31
C GLU A 63 -16.87 -11.88 -14.45
N GLN A 64 -17.02 -11.43 -15.69
CA GLN A 64 -16.43 -12.06 -16.86
C GLN A 64 -15.36 -11.17 -17.46
N VAL A 65 -14.15 -11.70 -17.61
CA VAL A 65 -13.07 -11.00 -18.30
C VAL A 65 -13.31 -11.07 -19.80
N THR A 66 -13.53 -9.91 -20.43
CA THR A 66 -13.75 -9.81 -21.88
C THR A 66 -12.64 -8.98 -22.52
N ASN A 67 -12.32 -9.30 -23.77
CA ASN A 67 -11.35 -8.55 -24.56
C ASN A 67 -12.01 -7.29 -25.15
N PHE A 68 -11.30 -6.17 -25.02
CA PHE A 68 -11.57 -4.90 -25.66
C PHE A 68 -10.44 -4.57 -26.63
N ILE A 69 -10.76 -3.81 -27.66
CA ILE A 69 -9.81 -3.31 -28.67
C ILE A 69 -9.85 -1.79 -28.70
N ASN A 70 -8.70 -1.16 -28.94
CA ASN A 70 -8.64 0.27 -29.25
C ASN A 70 -9.13 0.57 -30.67
N GLU A 71 -9.14 1.84 -31.05
CA GLU A 71 -9.61 2.30 -32.36
C GLU A 71 -8.78 1.74 -33.54
N ASP A 72 -7.46 1.58 -33.36
CA ASP A 72 -6.58 0.97 -34.36
C ASP A 72 -6.97 -0.48 -34.65
N GLY A 73 -7.18 -1.27 -33.59
CA GLY A 73 -7.68 -2.63 -33.71
C GLY A 73 -9.06 -2.72 -34.33
N LEU A 74 -9.95 -1.78 -34.02
CA LEU A 74 -11.27 -1.71 -34.62
C LEU A 74 -11.15 -1.54 -36.15
N TYR A 75 -10.31 -0.62 -36.61
CA TYR A 75 -10.10 -0.38 -38.04
C TYR A 75 -9.44 -1.58 -38.75
N ASP A 76 -8.44 -2.23 -38.15
CA ASP A 76 -7.84 -3.44 -38.71
C ASP A 76 -8.90 -4.56 -38.91
N VAL A 77 -9.82 -4.73 -37.96
CA VAL A 77 -10.88 -5.74 -38.09
C VAL A 77 -11.93 -5.35 -39.14
N ILE A 78 -12.30 -4.06 -39.21
CA ILE A 78 -13.30 -3.58 -40.18
C ILE A 78 -12.76 -3.64 -41.62
N LEU A 79 -11.51 -3.23 -41.85
CA LEU A 79 -10.93 -3.12 -43.19
C LEU A 79 -10.72 -4.49 -43.87
N ASP A 80 -10.48 -5.54 -43.08
CA ASP A 80 -10.34 -6.93 -43.57
C ASP A 80 -11.70 -7.65 -43.74
N SER A 81 -12.76 -7.14 -43.11
CA SER A 81 -14.07 -7.80 -43.14
C SER A 81 -14.66 -7.89 -44.56
N ARG A 82 -15.25 -9.05 -44.87
CA ARG A 82 -15.89 -9.33 -46.16
C ARG A 82 -17.37 -8.91 -46.22
N LYS A 83 -17.94 -8.40 -45.12
CA LYS A 83 -19.34 -7.98 -45.05
C LYS A 83 -19.64 -6.77 -45.95
N PRO A 84 -20.86 -6.66 -46.51
CA PRO A 84 -21.25 -5.51 -47.33
C PRO A 84 -21.12 -4.16 -46.61
N GLU A 85 -21.46 -4.09 -45.33
CA GLU A 85 -21.41 -2.88 -44.50
C GLU A 85 -19.96 -2.43 -44.29
N ALA A 86 -19.07 -3.37 -43.95
CA ALA A 86 -17.64 -3.10 -43.82
C ALA A 86 -17.00 -2.67 -45.15
N LYS A 87 -17.44 -3.25 -46.28
CA LYS A 87 -17.01 -2.82 -47.62
C LYS A 87 -17.47 -1.40 -47.94
N ARG A 88 -18.68 -0.99 -47.52
CA ARG A 88 -19.18 0.39 -47.67
C ARG A 88 -18.31 1.35 -46.88
N PHE A 89 -18.02 1.05 -45.62
CA PHE A 89 -17.11 1.84 -44.79
C PHE A 89 -15.72 1.96 -45.41
N ARG A 90 -15.11 0.83 -45.79
CA ARG A 90 -13.80 0.81 -46.46
C ARG A 90 -13.79 1.63 -47.74
N LYS A 91 -14.83 1.52 -48.56
CA LYS A 91 -14.97 2.31 -49.79
C LYS A 91 -15.05 3.80 -49.46
N TRP A 92 -15.92 4.20 -48.54
CA TRP A 92 -16.04 5.59 -48.10
C TRP A 92 -14.71 6.16 -47.61
N VAL A 93 -13.99 5.44 -46.73
CA VAL A 93 -12.66 5.86 -46.25
C VAL A 93 -11.66 6.01 -47.41
N THR A 94 -11.60 5.04 -48.33
CA THR A 94 -10.60 5.02 -49.41
C THR A 94 -10.91 5.94 -50.58
N SER A 95 -12.18 6.20 -50.89
CA SER A 95 -12.58 7.04 -52.02
C SER A 95 -12.87 8.49 -51.65
N GLU A 96 -13.23 8.77 -50.40
CA GLU A 96 -13.64 10.11 -49.95
C GLU A 96 -12.68 10.66 -48.90
N VAL A 97 -12.54 9.99 -47.76
CA VAL A 97 -11.80 10.52 -46.60
C VAL A 97 -10.30 10.66 -46.90
N LEU A 98 -9.62 9.57 -47.26
CA LEU A 98 -8.17 9.59 -47.52
C LEU A 98 -7.80 10.49 -48.71
N PRO A 99 -8.52 10.47 -49.85
CA PRO A 99 -8.24 11.41 -50.93
C PRO A 99 -8.46 12.87 -50.53
N SER A 100 -9.46 13.15 -49.69
CA SER A 100 -9.71 14.51 -49.18
C SER A 100 -8.57 15.00 -48.31
N ILE A 101 -8.14 14.19 -47.34
CA ILE A 101 -6.97 14.49 -46.48
C ILE A 101 -5.71 14.68 -47.33
N ARG A 102 -5.45 13.82 -48.32
CA ARG A 102 -4.27 13.94 -49.20
C ARG A 102 -4.27 15.24 -50.02
N LYS A 103 -5.43 15.70 -50.48
CA LYS A 103 -5.55 16.89 -51.35
C LYS A 103 -5.63 18.20 -50.55
N HIS A 104 -6.34 18.20 -49.43
CA HIS A 104 -6.70 19.42 -48.70
C HIS A 104 -6.08 19.49 -47.29
N GLY A 105 -5.40 18.43 -46.84
CA GLY A 105 -4.80 18.33 -45.52
C GLY A 105 -5.77 17.96 -44.39
N ALA A 106 -7.09 17.94 -44.64
CA ALA A 106 -8.11 17.62 -43.65
C ALA A 106 -9.37 17.00 -44.27
N TYR A 107 -10.15 16.29 -43.46
CA TYR A 107 -11.53 15.89 -43.76
C TYR A 107 -12.47 16.57 -42.77
N MET A 108 -13.53 17.19 -43.27
CA MET A 108 -14.56 17.86 -42.47
C MET A 108 -15.93 17.46 -43.00
N THR A 109 -16.91 17.35 -42.11
CA THR A 109 -18.30 17.10 -42.53
C THR A 109 -18.83 18.30 -43.31
N GLN A 110 -19.76 18.07 -44.24
CA GLN A 110 -20.39 19.12 -45.04
C GLN A 110 -20.90 20.29 -44.18
N GLN A 111 -21.55 19.95 -43.05
CA GLN A 111 -22.07 20.92 -42.10
C GLN A 111 -20.96 21.75 -41.43
N THR A 112 -19.79 21.17 -41.19
CA THR A 112 -18.63 21.88 -40.63
C THR A 112 -17.99 22.79 -41.67
N ILE A 113 -17.94 22.35 -42.92
CA ILE A 113 -17.46 23.17 -44.05
C ILE A 113 -18.37 24.38 -44.24
N GLU A 114 -19.69 24.17 -44.26
CA GLU A 114 -20.67 25.26 -44.37
C GLU A 114 -20.55 26.26 -43.22
N LYS A 115 -20.41 25.78 -41.98
CA LYS A 115 -20.17 26.64 -40.82
C LYS A 115 -18.85 27.40 -40.92
N ALA A 116 -17.77 26.76 -41.36
CA ALA A 116 -16.47 27.41 -41.54
C ALA A 116 -16.48 28.46 -42.66
N LEU A 117 -17.29 28.26 -43.70
CA LEU A 117 -17.48 29.23 -44.78
C LEU A 117 -18.41 30.38 -44.38
N ALA A 118 -19.43 30.12 -43.56
CA ALA A 118 -20.35 31.13 -43.06
C ALA A 118 -19.74 32.00 -41.94
N GLU A 119 -18.90 31.40 -41.09
CA GLU A 119 -18.23 32.05 -39.97
C GLU A 119 -16.71 31.83 -40.08
N PRO A 120 -15.95 32.76 -40.67
CA PRO A 120 -14.50 32.62 -40.82
C PRO A 120 -13.77 32.42 -39.47
N ASP A 121 -14.29 33.03 -38.40
CA ASP A 121 -13.75 32.92 -37.05
C ASP A 121 -13.98 31.55 -36.40
N PHE A 122 -14.85 30.70 -36.96
CA PHE A 122 -15.10 29.36 -36.45
C PHE A 122 -13.82 28.51 -36.41
N LEU A 123 -13.03 28.56 -37.49
CA LEU A 123 -11.77 27.82 -37.57
C LEU A 123 -10.73 28.37 -36.60
N ILE A 124 -10.70 29.68 -36.39
CA ILE A 124 -9.81 30.33 -35.41
C ILE A 124 -10.18 29.86 -34.00
N ARG A 125 -11.45 29.90 -33.64
CA ARG A 125 -11.94 29.43 -32.33
C ARG A 125 -11.63 27.95 -32.10
N LEU A 126 -11.82 27.10 -33.12
CA LEU A 126 -11.48 25.69 -33.05
C LEU A 126 -9.97 25.49 -32.79
N ALA A 127 -9.12 26.22 -33.51
CA ALA A 127 -7.67 26.15 -33.35
C ALA A 127 -7.22 26.65 -31.96
N VAL A 128 -7.82 27.73 -31.44
CA VAL A 128 -7.55 28.24 -30.09
C VAL A 128 -7.94 27.22 -29.04
N ASN A 129 -9.14 26.65 -29.12
CA ASN A 129 -9.60 25.63 -28.18
C ASN A 129 -8.67 24.40 -28.18
N LEU A 130 -8.28 23.90 -29.36
CA LEU A 130 -7.32 22.79 -29.48
C LEU A 130 -5.95 23.12 -28.89
N LYS A 131 -5.48 24.36 -29.07
CA LYS A 131 -4.22 24.82 -28.48
C LYS A 131 -4.31 24.86 -26.95
N GLU A 132 -5.39 25.42 -26.41
CA GLU A 132 -5.62 25.49 -24.96
C GLU A 132 -5.72 24.09 -24.35
N GLU A 133 -6.40 23.17 -25.02
CA GLU A 133 -6.52 21.78 -24.59
C GLU A 133 -5.16 21.08 -24.55
N ARG A 134 -4.33 21.26 -25.59
CA ARG A 134 -2.95 20.75 -25.61
C ARG A 134 -2.08 21.35 -24.51
N GLN A 135 -2.22 22.65 -24.23
CA GLN A 135 -1.49 23.30 -23.15
C GLN A 135 -1.89 22.74 -21.77
N LYS A 136 -3.20 22.54 -21.54
CA LYS A 136 -3.68 21.90 -20.31
C LYS A 136 -3.12 20.49 -20.15
N ARG A 137 -3.07 19.69 -21.23
CA ARG A 137 -2.46 18.36 -21.20
C ARG A 137 -0.98 18.40 -20.83
N LEU A 138 -0.23 19.29 -21.47
CA LEU A 138 1.20 19.43 -21.19
C LEU A 138 1.47 19.79 -19.73
N LEU A 139 0.67 20.71 -19.16
CA LEU A 139 0.77 21.07 -17.76
C LEU A 139 0.44 19.90 -16.82
N VAL A 140 -0.61 19.14 -17.12
CA VAL A 140 -0.98 17.95 -16.35
C VAL A 140 0.10 16.87 -16.44
N GLU A 141 0.67 16.66 -17.62
CA GLU A 141 1.74 15.69 -17.84
C GLU A 141 3.01 16.07 -17.06
N GLN A 142 3.40 17.35 -17.09
CA GLN A 142 4.50 17.89 -16.29
C GLN A 142 4.26 17.73 -14.78
N GLU A 143 3.05 18.02 -14.31
CA GLU A 143 2.69 17.86 -12.90
C GLU A 143 2.75 16.38 -12.48
N CYS A 144 2.24 15.47 -13.32
CA CYS A 144 2.32 14.03 -13.10
C CYS A 144 3.77 13.52 -13.05
N GLU A 145 4.65 14.00 -13.94
CA GLU A 145 6.08 13.67 -13.91
C GLU A 145 6.76 14.19 -12.64
N HIS A 146 6.45 15.42 -12.22
CA HIS A 146 6.98 15.99 -10.99
C HIS A 146 6.51 15.19 -9.76
N GLN A 147 5.22 14.87 -9.69
CA GLN A 147 4.65 14.05 -8.62
C GLN A 147 5.27 12.66 -8.57
N ARG A 148 5.48 12.02 -9.73
CA ARG A 148 6.13 10.71 -9.84
C ARG A 148 7.55 10.76 -9.28
N THR A 149 8.31 11.80 -9.60
CA THR A 149 9.68 11.99 -9.08
C THR A 149 9.67 12.16 -7.56
N ARG A 150 8.75 12.98 -7.03
CA ARG A 150 8.58 13.17 -5.58
C ARG A 150 8.19 11.88 -4.86
N ILE A 151 7.33 11.05 -5.46
CA ILE A 151 6.95 9.75 -4.88
C ILE A 151 8.16 8.84 -4.75
N VAL A 152 9.04 8.79 -5.76
CA VAL A 152 10.27 7.97 -5.70
C VAL A 152 11.21 8.46 -4.59
N GLU A 153 11.42 9.78 -4.49
CA GLU A 153 12.25 10.37 -3.42
C GLU A 153 11.66 10.15 -2.01
N LEU A 154 10.34 10.20 -1.87
CA LEU A 154 9.68 9.89 -0.61
C LEU A 154 9.78 8.40 -0.28
N GLY A 155 9.68 7.53 -1.29
CA GLY A 155 9.86 6.08 -1.14
C GLY A 155 11.22 5.73 -0.57
N SER A 156 12.31 6.27 -1.14
CA SER A 156 13.66 6.01 -0.63
C SER A 156 13.84 6.48 0.82
N LYS A 157 13.30 7.65 1.18
CA LYS A 157 13.34 8.16 2.57
C LYS A 157 12.55 7.28 3.54
N VAL A 158 11.44 6.69 3.10
CA VAL A 158 10.67 5.76 3.93
C VAL A 158 11.46 4.48 4.17
N ASP A 159 12.16 3.97 3.16
CA ASP A 159 13.02 2.78 3.29
C ASP A 159 14.18 3.04 4.28
N ASP A 160 14.85 4.19 4.16
CA ASP A 160 15.91 4.61 5.09
C ASP A 160 15.40 4.70 6.54
N LEU A 161 14.24 5.34 6.75
CA LEU A 161 13.62 5.44 8.08
C LEU A 161 13.17 4.08 8.62
N GLN A 162 12.70 3.18 7.77
CA GLN A 162 12.36 1.81 8.19
C GLN A 162 13.60 1.07 8.68
N GLN A 163 14.73 1.22 7.98
CA GLN A 163 16.00 0.64 8.40
C GLN A 163 16.44 1.20 9.76
N GLU A 164 16.39 2.52 9.94
CA GLU A 164 16.69 3.15 11.25
C GLU A 164 15.76 2.62 12.35
N VAL A 165 14.46 2.50 12.08
CA VAL A 165 13.50 1.95 13.04
C VAL A 165 13.78 0.48 13.35
N THR A 166 14.19 -0.34 12.38
CA THR A 166 14.59 -1.73 12.65
C THR A 166 15.83 -1.79 13.54
N GLU A 167 16.85 -0.97 13.25
CA GLU A 167 18.04 -0.90 14.10
C GLU A 167 17.72 -0.39 15.51
N MET A 168 16.80 0.57 15.65
CA MET A 168 16.35 1.06 16.95
C MET A 168 15.48 0.03 17.70
N LYS A 169 14.65 -0.75 17.00
CA LYS A 169 13.87 -1.85 17.59
C LYS A 169 14.76 -2.98 18.08
N ASP A 170 15.86 -3.27 17.39
CA ASP A 170 16.83 -4.24 17.87
C ASP A 170 17.62 -3.70 19.07
N LYS A 171 17.81 -2.37 19.14
CA LYS A 171 18.37 -1.63 20.29
C LYS A 171 17.32 -1.24 21.35
N VAL A 172 16.30 -2.07 21.57
CA VAL A 172 15.36 -1.85 22.69
C VAL A 172 16.12 -2.01 24.00
N SER A 173 16.11 -0.97 24.84
CA SER A 173 16.82 -1.00 26.14
C SER A 173 16.11 -1.95 27.11
N TYR A 174 16.87 -2.56 28.02
CA TYR A 174 16.34 -3.37 29.11
C TYR A 174 15.25 -2.64 29.91
N LEU A 175 15.30 -1.30 29.99
CA LEU A 175 14.28 -0.48 30.62
C LEU A 175 12.90 -0.57 29.95
N ASP A 176 12.82 -0.70 28.63
CA ASP A 176 11.55 -0.78 27.91
C ASP A 176 10.86 -2.14 28.15
N ILE A 177 11.65 -3.21 28.25
CA ILE A 177 11.19 -4.56 28.62
C ILE A 177 10.64 -4.57 30.05
N ILE A 178 11.32 -3.87 30.96
CA ILE A 178 10.86 -3.68 32.36
C ILE A 178 9.52 -2.93 32.35
N LEU A 179 9.42 -1.80 31.66
CA LEU A 179 8.22 -0.95 31.66
C LEU A 179 7.00 -1.62 31.01
N ALA A 180 7.19 -2.58 30.11
CA ALA A 180 6.09 -3.32 29.47
C ALA A 180 5.42 -4.35 30.41
N THR A 181 6.11 -4.83 31.45
CA THR A 181 5.54 -5.82 32.39
C THR A 181 4.85 -5.13 33.57
N LYS A 182 3.61 -5.51 33.90
CA LYS A 182 2.86 -4.91 35.04
C LYS A 182 3.05 -5.63 36.38
N SER A 183 3.61 -6.83 36.40
CA SER A 183 3.77 -7.65 37.61
C SER A 183 5.05 -7.31 38.37
N SER A 184 5.01 -7.50 39.69
CA SER A 184 6.21 -7.50 40.54
C SER A 184 6.95 -8.83 40.40
N VAL A 185 8.28 -8.80 40.51
CA VAL A 185 9.14 -9.97 40.24
C VAL A 185 10.06 -10.28 41.40
N LEU A 186 10.43 -11.54 41.57
CA LEU A 186 11.40 -11.95 42.58
C LEU A 186 12.81 -11.50 42.18
N VAL A 187 13.66 -11.26 43.18
CA VAL A 187 15.07 -10.92 42.96
C VAL A 187 15.84 -12.02 42.19
N THR A 188 15.36 -13.26 42.23
CA THR A 188 15.93 -14.37 41.45
C THR A 188 15.83 -14.13 39.95
N GLN A 189 14.71 -13.58 39.47
CA GLN A 189 14.52 -13.27 38.05
C GLN A 189 15.41 -12.10 37.64
N ILE A 190 15.48 -11.07 38.49
CA ILE A 190 16.34 -9.91 38.25
C ILE A 190 17.81 -10.35 38.21
N ALA A 191 18.26 -11.18 39.15
CA ALA A 191 19.65 -11.65 39.19
C ALA A 191 20.05 -12.39 37.89
N GLN A 192 19.13 -13.18 37.32
CA GLN A 192 19.34 -13.84 36.03
C GLN A 192 19.54 -12.84 34.88
N ASP A 193 18.78 -11.74 34.86
CA ASP A 193 18.94 -10.68 33.85
C ASP A 193 20.35 -10.07 33.85
N TYR A 194 21.07 -10.12 34.99
CA TYR A 194 22.45 -9.67 35.15
C TYR A 194 23.50 -10.79 35.05
N GLY A 195 23.07 -12.03 34.85
CA GLY A 195 23.95 -13.21 34.80
C GLY A 195 24.53 -13.58 36.17
N GLU A 196 23.87 -13.21 37.27
CA GLU A 196 24.30 -13.52 38.63
C GLU A 196 23.34 -14.49 39.32
N SER A 197 23.85 -15.29 40.26
CA SER A 197 22.97 -16.03 41.16
C SER A 197 22.26 -15.06 42.11
N SER A 198 21.06 -15.40 42.56
CA SER A 198 20.31 -14.58 43.54
C SER A 198 21.10 -14.30 44.81
N ILE A 199 21.96 -15.23 45.23
CA ILE A 199 22.85 -15.09 46.39
C ILE A 199 23.88 -13.98 46.13
N ARG A 200 24.56 -14.03 44.99
CA ARG A 200 25.59 -13.04 44.62
C ARG A 200 24.97 -11.66 44.39
N PHE A 201 23.84 -11.62 43.71
CA PHE A 201 23.12 -10.38 43.47
C PHE A 201 22.63 -9.73 44.77
N ASN A 202 22.04 -10.51 45.69
CA ASN A 202 21.61 -9.99 47.00
C ASN A 202 22.79 -9.48 47.84
N ARG A 203 23.95 -10.14 47.75
CA ARG A 203 25.18 -9.68 48.41
C ARG A 203 25.63 -8.33 47.85
N ARG A 204 25.65 -8.18 46.53
CA ARG A 204 25.96 -6.92 45.86
C ARG A 204 25.03 -5.79 46.32
N LEU A 205 23.71 -6.03 46.32
CA LEU A 205 22.75 -5.02 46.78
C LEU A 205 22.95 -4.67 48.26
N LYS A 206 23.43 -5.61 49.09
CA LYS A 206 23.81 -5.35 50.48
C LYS A 206 25.05 -4.47 50.59
N GLU A 207 26.09 -4.77 49.80
CA GLU A 207 27.33 -3.98 49.74
C GLU A 207 27.07 -2.55 49.26
N MET A 208 26.07 -2.38 48.38
CA MET A 208 25.60 -1.06 47.92
C MET A 208 24.64 -0.35 48.91
N ASN A 209 24.44 -0.90 50.11
CA ASN A 209 23.52 -0.39 51.13
C ASN A 209 22.07 -0.25 50.64
N ILE A 210 21.60 -1.11 49.73
CA ILE A 210 20.22 -1.06 49.19
C ILE A 210 19.27 -1.94 50.00
N GLN A 211 19.71 -3.14 50.40
CA GLN A 211 18.92 -4.08 51.18
C GLN A 211 19.77 -4.85 52.20
N TYR A 212 19.13 -5.42 53.21
CA TYR A 212 19.74 -6.29 54.20
C TYR A 212 18.86 -7.49 54.49
N GLN A 213 19.44 -8.53 55.07
CA GLN A 213 18.73 -9.75 55.42
C GLN A 213 18.20 -9.65 56.85
N ARG A 214 16.88 -9.86 57.02
CA ARG A 214 16.23 -10.01 58.33
C ARG A 214 15.49 -11.35 58.37
N GLY A 215 16.01 -12.29 59.17
CA GLY A 215 15.54 -13.67 59.13
C GLY A 215 15.74 -14.30 57.75
N LYS A 216 14.67 -14.85 57.16
CA LYS A 216 14.69 -15.48 55.83
C LYS A 216 14.33 -14.53 54.67
N GLN A 217 14.08 -13.25 54.95
CA GLN A 217 13.65 -12.25 53.96
C GLN A 217 14.71 -11.15 53.77
N TRP A 218 14.87 -10.67 52.54
CA TRP A 218 15.67 -9.49 52.21
C TRP A 218 14.78 -8.25 52.19
N ILE A 219 15.09 -7.24 53.00
CA ILE A 219 14.29 -6.01 53.12
C ILE A 219 15.16 -4.78 52.85
N LEU A 220 14.53 -3.69 52.40
CA LEU A 220 15.25 -2.46 52.05
C LEU A 220 15.75 -1.72 53.29
N TYR A 221 16.88 -1.02 53.17
CA TYR A 221 17.33 -0.07 54.18
C TYR A 221 16.36 1.11 54.33
N ALA A 222 16.49 1.85 55.42
CA ALA A 222 15.61 2.96 55.78
C ALA A 222 15.48 4.02 54.67
N ASP A 223 16.57 4.31 53.98
CA ASP A 223 16.63 5.29 52.89
C ASP A 223 15.73 4.92 51.69
N TYR A 224 15.38 3.64 51.55
CA TYR A 224 14.69 3.10 50.37
C TYR A 224 13.34 2.44 50.66
N LYS A 225 13.01 2.21 51.95
CA LYS A 225 11.83 1.42 52.35
C LYS A 225 10.50 2.05 51.91
N ASP A 226 10.39 3.38 51.93
CA ASP A 226 9.15 4.12 51.65
C ASP A 226 9.03 4.55 50.17
N CYS A 227 10.00 4.17 49.34
CA CYS A 227 10.04 4.59 47.93
C CYS A 227 9.16 3.74 47.00
N GLY A 228 8.52 2.69 47.51
CA GLY A 228 7.67 1.77 46.72
C GLY A 228 8.44 0.86 45.77
N TYR A 229 9.72 0.60 46.05
CA TYR A 229 10.57 -0.25 45.21
C TYR A 229 10.29 -1.75 45.37
N VAL A 230 9.74 -2.17 46.52
CA VAL A 230 9.41 -3.57 46.79
C VAL A 230 8.02 -3.72 47.38
N THR A 231 7.43 -4.89 47.18
CA THR A 231 6.25 -5.38 47.89
C THR A 231 6.61 -6.66 48.64
N SER A 232 5.98 -6.88 49.80
CA SER A 232 6.12 -8.14 50.52
C SER A 232 4.90 -9.01 50.23
N GLU A 233 5.12 -10.26 49.84
CA GLU A 233 4.06 -11.25 49.67
C GLU A 233 4.29 -12.44 50.59
N THR A 234 3.22 -12.82 51.29
CA THR A 234 3.20 -13.96 52.20
C THR A 234 2.78 -15.21 51.44
N TYR A 235 3.56 -16.29 51.56
CA TYR A 235 3.22 -17.60 51.00
C TYR A 235 3.17 -18.65 52.10
N LEU A 236 2.16 -19.51 51.98
CA LEU A 236 1.96 -20.67 52.86
C LEU A 236 2.78 -21.84 52.32
N ILE A 237 3.53 -22.48 53.21
CA ILE A 237 4.30 -23.69 52.93
C ILE A 237 3.61 -24.81 53.65
N LYS A 238 3.06 -25.75 52.89
CA LYS A 238 2.49 -26.98 53.43
C LYS A 238 3.56 -28.05 53.46
N HIS A 239 3.86 -28.56 54.65
CA HIS A 239 4.78 -29.66 54.83
C HIS A 239 4.07 -31.00 54.61
N LYS A 240 4.84 -32.06 54.30
CA LYS A 240 4.30 -33.42 54.11
C LYS A 240 3.56 -33.97 55.34
N ASP A 241 3.86 -33.41 56.51
CA ASP A 241 3.27 -33.75 57.82
C ASP A 241 2.01 -32.94 58.15
N GLY A 242 1.45 -32.21 57.17
CA GLY A 242 0.23 -31.41 57.35
C GLY A 242 0.40 -30.08 58.08
N THR A 243 1.60 -29.79 58.61
CA THR A 243 1.92 -28.49 59.23
C THR A 243 2.07 -27.39 58.17
N GLU A 244 1.59 -26.19 58.51
CA GLU A 244 1.68 -25.00 57.66
C GLU A 244 2.72 -24.02 58.24
N ASP A 245 3.72 -23.66 57.45
CA ASP A 245 4.70 -22.60 57.75
C ASP A 245 4.39 -21.37 56.89
N VAL A 246 4.69 -20.19 57.41
CA VAL A 246 4.45 -18.92 56.70
C VAL A 246 5.79 -18.30 56.37
N ARG A 247 6.00 -17.98 55.10
CA ARG A 247 7.20 -17.23 54.69
C ARG A 247 6.81 -16.00 53.90
N MET A 248 7.60 -14.95 54.07
CA MET A 248 7.43 -13.71 53.33
C MET A 248 8.56 -13.59 52.31
N ASN A 249 8.20 -13.30 51.07
CA ASN A 249 9.13 -12.99 50.00
C ASN A 249 9.03 -11.51 49.63
N THR A 250 10.19 -10.94 49.31
CA THR A 250 10.27 -9.59 48.76
C THR A 250 10.26 -9.66 47.25
N LYS A 251 9.28 -8.98 46.65
CA LYS A 251 9.19 -8.78 45.20
C LYS A 251 9.52 -7.34 44.86
N TRP A 252 10.22 -7.15 43.76
CA TRP A 252 10.60 -5.85 43.22
C TRP A 252 9.53 -5.35 42.25
N THR A 253 9.09 -4.12 42.44
CA THR A 253 8.18 -3.43 41.51
C THR A 253 8.94 -2.96 40.28
N GLN A 254 8.23 -2.54 39.22
CA GLN A 254 8.90 -1.95 38.04
C GLN A 254 9.69 -0.69 38.41
N LYS A 255 9.15 0.12 39.33
CA LYS A 255 9.86 1.27 39.92
C LYS A 255 11.15 0.83 40.61
N GLY A 256 11.11 -0.27 41.36
CA GLY A 256 12.28 -0.87 42.00
C GLY A 256 13.30 -1.44 41.01
N ARG A 257 12.87 -2.09 39.93
CA ARG A 257 13.76 -2.60 38.87
C ARG A 257 14.47 -1.47 38.13
N ARG A 258 13.76 -0.38 37.82
CA ARG A 258 14.36 0.83 37.25
C ARG A 258 15.41 1.43 38.19
N PHE A 259 15.08 1.55 39.48
CA PHE A 259 16.04 2.01 40.49
C PHE A 259 17.29 1.12 40.54
N LEU A 260 17.12 -0.20 40.54
CA LEU A 260 18.25 -1.14 40.50
C LEU A 260 19.09 -0.97 39.23
N TYR A 261 18.45 -0.83 38.07
CA TYR A 261 19.15 -0.61 36.81
C TYR A 261 19.99 0.67 36.84
N GLU A 262 19.40 1.81 37.24
CA GLU A 262 20.11 3.09 37.33
C GLU A 262 21.29 3.01 38.31
N LYS A 263 21.09 2.39 39.49
CA LYS A 263 22.15 2.21 40.49
C LYS A 263 23.26 1.26 40.03
N LEU A 264 22.92 0.12 39.43
CA LEU A 264 23.90 -0.86 38.95
C LEU A 264 24.68 -0.32 37.75
N LYS A 265 24.00 0.38 36.83
CA LYS A 265 24.65 1.05 35.69
C LYS A 265 25.63 2.13 36.14
N SER A 266 25.33 2.87 37.22
CA SER A 266 26.24 3.88 37.77
C SER A 266 27.58 3.30 38.28
N VAL A 267 27.61 2.00 38.60
CA VAL A 267 28.83 1.27 39.01
C VAL A 267 29.36 0.33 37.91
N GLY A 268 28.90 0.51 36.66
CA GLY A 268 29.35 -0.26 35.49
C GLY A 268 28.76 -1.67 35.37
N VAL A 269 27.74 -2.01 36.17
CA VAL A 269 27.08 -3.32 36.12
C VAL A 269 25.83 -3.21 35.26
N ILE A 270 25.89 -3.77 34.04
CA ILE A 270 24.77 -3.78 33.09
C ILE A 270 24.16 -5.18 32.93
N PRO A 271 22.84 -5.27 32.63
CA PRO A 271 22.16 -6.51 32.28
C PRO A 271 22.82 -7.22 31.10
N VAL A 272 22.71 -8.54 31.02
CA VAL A 272 23.30 -9.36 29.95
C VAL A 272 22.80 -8.93 28.57
N ILE A 273 21.52 -8.55 28.46
CA ILE A 273 20.92 -8.12 27.19
C ILE A 273 21.55 -6.83 26.63
N GLU A 274 22.13 -5.98 27.47
CA GLU A 274 22.79 -4.72 27.06
C GLU A 274 24.32 -4.86 26.90
N ARG A 275 24.89 -6.06 27.06
CA ARG A 275 26.34 -6.31 26.85
C ARG A 275 26.70 -6.56 25.39
N THR A 276 25.70 -6.66 24.52
CA THR A 276 25.81 -6.93 23.09
C THR A 276 25.80 -5.61 22.32
#